data_AF-A0A6A5AXZ8-F1
#
_entry.id   AF-A0A6A5AXZ8-F1
#
_cell.length_a   1.000
_cell.length_b   1.000
_cell.length_c   1.000
_cell.angle_alpha   90.00
_cell.angle_beta   90.00
_cell.angle_gamma   90.00
#
_symmetry.space_group_name_H-M   'P 1'
#
loop_
_entity.id
_entity.type
_entity.pdbx_description
1 polymer ?
#
loop_
_entity_poly.entity_id
_entity_poly.type
_entity_poly.pdbx_seq_one_letter_code
_entity_poly.pdbx_strand_id
1 'polypeptide(L)'
;MESMLTLASFHSNPQEMLQLGLQVLVNLRRSMIAAQPLRSPDKSLAALLLAIRTFPDDVHLLDQVFCVVTSYCLSNTITTHPRTVFGFLGAAMRFLSRFSSAAGWTPQCMVEACRFLLHLMGSKDGLDSVVSCGGVSILSQFNRDVMANDAMPPPELEKLLHAMSLRLHTPFGGSEANEGEGNQPPEQQPPDENEIDDEDEEDVMDEDDDEENSDIDVSAIVTTTSP
;
A
#
# COMPACT_ATOMS: atom_id res chain seq x y z
N MET A 1 -11.31 -14.24 19.98
CA MET A 1 -11.57 -12.93 19.36
C MET A 1 -12.71 -13.02 18.34
N GLU A 2 -12.55 -13.77 17.26
CA GLU A 2 -13.53 -13.82 16.16
C GLU A 2 -14.94 -14.31 16.55
N SER A 3 -15.02 -15.34 17.39
CA SER A 3 -16.30 -15.81 17.94
C SER A 3 -17.03 -14.76 18.77
N MET A 4 -16.32 -13.76 19.32
CA MET A 4 -16.94 -12.64 20.06
C MET A 4 -17.34 -11.50 19.13
N LEU A 5 -16.53 -11.22 18.10
CA LEU A 5 -16.85 -10.21 17.07
C LEU A 5 -18.05 -10.63 16.20
N THR A 6 -18.21 -11.93 15.93
CA THR A 6 -19.35 -12.49 15.19
C THR A 6 -20.65 -12.52 15.97
N LEU A 7 -20.60 -12.47 17.30
CA LEU A 7 -21.79 -12.35 18.13
C LEU A 7 -22.43 -10.95 17.99
N ALA A 8 -21.67 -9.92 17.62
CA ALA A 8 -22.19 -8.56 17.44
C ALA A 8 -23.22 -8.41 16.29
N SER A 9 -23.22 -9.32 15.32
CA SER A 9 -24.14 -9.27 14.16
C SER A 9 -25.50 -9.92 14.38
N PHE A 10 -25.75 -10.53 15.54
CA PHE A 10 -27.04 -11.14 15.87
C PHE A 10 -27.94 -10.15 16.61
N HIS A 11 -29.14 -9.93 16.09
CA HIS A 11 -30.17 -8.99 16.59
C HIS A 11 -30.60 -9.19 18.07
N SER A 12 -30.13 -10.25 18.72
CA SER A 12 -30.48 -10.65 20.08
C SER A 12 -29.31 -10.65 21.07
N ASN A 13 -28.09 -10.27 20.65
CA ASN A 13 -26.96 -10.21 21.59
C ASN A 13 -26.96 -8.91 22.40
N PRO A 14 -26.80 -8.98 23.73
CA PRO A 14 -26.76 -7.79 24.57
C PRO A 14 -25.53 -6.94 24.22
N GLN A 15 -25.73 -5.63 24.13
CA GLN A 15 -24.71 -4.62 23.83
C GLN A 15 -23.45 -4.76 24.71
N GLU A 16 -23.64 -5.30 25.92
CA GLU A 16 -22.60 -5.66 26.89
C GLU A 16 -21.58 -6.68 26.35
N MET A 17 -22.00 -7.67 25.54
CA MET A 17 -21.06 -8.64 24.98
C MET A 17 -20.22 -8.05 23.84
N LEU A 18 -20.78 -7.13 23.05
CA LEU A 18 -20.02 -6.37 22.06
C LEU A 18 -18.99 -5.50 22.79
N GLN A 19 -19.40 -4.77 23.83
CA GLN A 19 -18.48 -3.97 24.64
C GLN A 19 -17.36 -4.82 25.26
N LEU A 20 -17.69 -5.99 25.83
CA LEU A 20 -16.69 -6.91 26.36
C LEU A 20 -15.74 -7.41 25.28
N GLY A 21 -16.26 -7.73 24.08
CA GLY A 21 -15.44 -8.15 22.94
C GLY A 21 -14.47 -7.06 22.48
N LEU A 22 -14.92 -5.81 22.41
CA LEU A 22 -14.09 -4.65 22.08
C LEU A 22 -13.08 -4.34 23.19
N GLN A 23 -13.48 -4.47 24.46
CA GLN A 23 -12.59 -4.32 25.61
C GLN A 23 -11.44 -5.33 25.54
N VAL A 24 -11.75 -6.60 25.25
CA VAL A 24 -10.73 -7.63 25.07
C VAL A 24 -9.83 -7.27 23.89
N LEU A 25 -10.40 -6.84 22.75
CA LEU A 25 -9.64 -6.44 21.57
C LEU A 25 -8.61 -5.35 21.89
N VAL A 26 -9.04 -4.24 22.51
CA VAL A 26 -8.19 -3.09 22.88
C VAL A 26 -7.07 -3.49 23.83
N ASN A 27 -7.28 -4.51 24.67
CA ASN A 27 -6.27 -4.98 25.63
C ASN A 27 -5.37 -6.11 25.10
N LEU A 28 -5.58 -6.58 23.86
CA LEU A 28 -4.70 -7.58 23.27
C LEU A 28 -3.31 -7.00 22.99
N ARG A 29 -2.28 -7.79 23.24
CA ARG A 29 -0.91 -7.41 22.84
C ARG A 29 -0.76 -7.57 21.33
N ARG A 30 -0.03 -6.65 20.69
CA ARG A 30 0.29 -6.72 19.25
C ARG A 30 0.89 -8.07 18.83
N SER A 31 1.75 -8.66 19.68
CA SER A 31 2.33 -9.99 19.44
C SER A 31 1.30 -11.12 19.41
N MET A 32 0.21 -11.01 20.19
CA MET A 32 -0.89 -11.98 20.17
C MET A 32 -1.74 -11.83 18.93
N ILE A 33 -1.93 -10.60 18.44
CA ILE A 33 -2.62 -10.33 17.18
C ILE A 33 -1.83 -10.96 16.01
N ALA A 34 -0.53 -10.70 15.95
CA ALA A 34 0.34 -11.25 14.91
C ALA A 34 0.39 -12.79 14.91
N ALA A 35 0.30 -13.41 16.09
CA ALA A 35 0.33 -14.87 16.24
C ALA A 35 -1.02 -15.55 15.95
N GLN A 36 -2.11 -14.80 15.81
CA GLN A 36 -3.46 -15.36 15.61
C GLN A 36 -4.06 -14.91 14.28
N PRO A 37 -3.85 -15.66 13.19
CA PRO A 37 -4.51 -15.37 11.93
C PRO A 37 -6.03 -15.45 12.09
N LEU A 38 -6.72 -14.60 11.34
CA LEU A 38 -8.19 -14.60 11.28
C LEU A 38 -8.67 -15.90 10.64
N ARG A 39 -9.44 -16.72 11.39
CA ARG A 39 -10.04 -17.96 10.86
C ARG A 39 -11.24 -17.67 9.97
N SER A 40 -11.89 -16.51 10.15
CA SER A 40 -13.04 -16.08 9.34
C SER A 40 -12.90 -14.61 8.91
N PRO A 41 -11.97 -14.29 7.99
CA PRO A 41 -11.63 -12.92 7.63
C PRO A 41 -12.84 -12.08 7.23
N ASP A 42 -13.74 -12.57 6.38
CA ASP A 42 -14.88 -11.79 5.91
C ASP A 42 -15.79 -11.31 7.05
N LYS A 43 -16.06 -12.19 8.02
CA LYS A 43 -16.90 -11.88 9.19
C LYS A 43 -16.18 -10.95 10.16
N SER A 44 -14.92 -11.28 10.47
CA SER A 44 -14.09 -10.49 11.39
C SER A 44 -13.88 -9.07 10.88
N LEU A 45 -13.52 -8.92 9.60
CA LEU A 45 -13.30 -7.62 8.97
C LEU A 45 -14.59 -6.80 8.85
N ALA A 46 -15.73 -7.42 8.52
CA ALA A 46 -17.02 -6.72 8.51
C ALA A 46 -17.40 -6.20 9.92
N ALA A 47 -17.19 -7.01 10.95
CA ALA A 47 -17.43 -6.62 12.34
C ALA A 47 -16.51 -5.47 12.79
N LEU A 48 -15.24 -5.49 12.38
CA LEU A 48 -14.29 -4.41 12.66
C LEU A 48 -14.69 -3.10 11.97
N LEU A 49 -15.15 -3.15 10.71
CA LEU A 49 -15.70 -1.97 10.03
C LEU A 49 -16.95 -1.41 10.72
N LEU A 50 -17.81 -2.29 11.25
CA LEU A 50 -18.96 -1.87 12.04
C LEU A 50 -18.50 -1.19 13.33
N ALA A 51 -17.51 -1.76 14.03
CA ALA A 51 -16.95 -1.19 15.26
C ALA A 51 -16.38 0.22 15.04
N ILE A 52 -15.61 0.44 13.96
CA ILE A 52 -15.11 1.77 13.58
C ILE A 52 -16.28 2.76 13.38
N ARG A 53 -17.35 2.34 12.71
CA ARG A 53 -18.51 3.21 12.46
C ARG A 53 -19.29 3.53 13.74
N THR A 54 -19.38 2.58 14.67
CA THR A 54 -20.10 2.75 15.94
C THR A 54 -19.30 3.58 16.94
N PHE A 55 -17.98 3.46 16.94
CA PHE A 55 -17.09 4.12 17.91
C PHE A 55 -15.97 4.90 17.19
N PRO A 56 -16.31 5.94 16.41
CA PRO A 56 -15.32 6.67 15.59
C PRO A 56 -14.37 7.55 16.42
N ASP A 57 -14.69 7.77 17.70
CA ASP A 57 -13.92 8.63 18.61
C ASP A 57 -12.97 7.85 19.54
N ASP A 58 -13.06 6.51 19.57
CA ASP A 58 -12.21 5.66 20.40
C ASP A 58 -10.88 5.35 19.68
N VAL A 59 -9.89 6.22 19.88
CA VAL A 59 -8.58 6.12 19.23
C VAL A 59 -7.86 4.80 19.52
N HIS A 60 -8.01 4.24 20.72
CA HIS A 60 -7.37 2.98 21.10
C HIS A 60 -8.03 1.79 20.39
N LEU A 61 -9.35 1.81 20.24
CA LEU A 61 -10.05 0.85 19.40
C LEU A 61 -9.60 0.96 17.95
N LEU A 62 -9.51 2.18 17.39
CA LEU A 62 -9.11 2.38 16.01
C LEU A 62 -7.68 1.87 15.75
N ASP A 63 -6.70 2.23 16.59
CA ASP A 63 -5.33 1.70 16.53
C ASP A 63 -5.33 0.18 16.49
N GLN A 64 -6.12 -0.43 17.37
CA GLN A 64 -6.12 -1.86 17.50
C GLN A 64 -6.83 -2.59 16.37
N VAL A 65 -7.88 -1.99 15.81
CA VAL A 65 -8.50 -2.46 14.56
C VAL A 65 -7.46 -2.42 13.44
N PHE A 66 -6.72 -1.31 13.29
CA PHE A 66 -5.69 -1.21 12.26
C PHE A 66 -4.51 -2.17 12.52
N CYS A 67 -4.19 -2.50 13.77
CA CYS A 67 -3.22 -3.55 14.08
C CYS A 67 -3.67 -4.91 13.52
N VAL A 68 -4.94 -5.30 13.76
CA VAL A 68 -5.50 -6.55 13.21
C VAL A 68 -5.52 -6.54 11.70
N VAL A 69 -5.99 -5.46 11.08
CA VAL A 69 -6.10 -5.34 9.62
C VAL A 69 -4.72 -5.37 8.96
N THR A 70 -3.76 -4.63 9.50
CA THR A 70 -2.38 -4.61 9.01
C THR A 70 -1.74 -5.99 9.11
N SER A 71 -1.88 -6.65 10.27
CA SER A 71 -1.40 -8.02 10.44
C SER A 71 -2.02 -8.97 9.42
N TYR A 72 -3.34 -8.87 9.19
CA TYR A 72 -4.03 -9.69 8.20
C TYR A 72 -3.51 -9.47 6.78
N CYS A 73 -3.29 -8.22 6.39
CA CYS A 73 -2.74 -7.86 5.07
C CYS A 73 -1.30 -8.35 4.88
N LEU A 74 -0.44 -8.19 5.90
CA LEU A 74 0.96 -8.61 5.82
C LEU A 74 1.13 -10.13 5.83
N SER A 75 0.25 -10.87 6.52
CA SER A 75 0.31 -12.33 6.58
C SER A 75 -0.24 -13.03 5.33
N ASN A 76 -1.07 -12.36 4.53
CA ASN A 76 -1.69 -12.97 3.34
C ASN A 76 -1.14 -12.32 2.06
N THR A 77 -0.13 -12.95 1.48
CA THR A 77 0.59 -12.46 0.29
C THR A 77 -0.19 -12.51 -1.02
N ILE A 78 -1.34 -13.20 -1.10
CA ILE A 78 -1.87 -13.63 -2.42
C ILE A 78 -3.24 -13.04 -2.80
N THR A 79 -4.17 -12.74 -1.91
CA THR A 79 -5.47 -12.16 -2.33
C THR A 79 -6.17 -11.43 -1.18
N THR A 80 -5.74 -10.21 -0.84
CA THR A 80 -6.60 -9.36 -0.02
C THR A 80 -7.84 -9.00 -0.83
N HIS A 81 -9.02 -9.53 -0.45
CA HIS A 81 -10.27 -9.30 -1.16
C HIS A 81 -10.50 -7.77 -1.30
N PRO A 82 -10.53 -7.22 -2.54
CA PRO A 82 -10.46 -5.77 -2.75
C PRO A 82 -11.59 -5.01 -2.04
N ARG A 83 -12.79 -5.61 -1.99
CA ARG A 83 -13.98 -5.01 -1.40
C ARG A 83 -13.85 -4.76 0.12
N THR A 84 -13.12 -5.62 0.84
CA THR A 84 -12.94 -5.50 2.30
C THR A 84 -11.84 -4.49 2.64
N VAL A 85 -10.77 -4.46 1.84
CA VAL A 85 -9.64 -3.53 2.00
C VAL A 85 -10.03 -2.08 1.76
N PHE A 86 -10.87 -1.80 0.74
CA PHE A 86 -11.31 -0.43 0.45
C PHE A 86 -12.16 0.18 1.57
N GLY A 87 -12.91 -0.64 2.31
CA GLY A 87 -13.63 -0.18 3.50
C GLY A 87 -12.68 0.39 4.56
N PHE A 88 -11.52 -0.26 4.76
CA PHE A 88 -10.51 0.19 5.70
C PHE A 88 -9.66 1.33 5.18
N LEU A 89 -9.44 1.46 3.87
CA LEU A 89 -8.78 2.63 3.27
C LEU A 89 -9.51 3.93 3.66
N GLY A 90 -10.81 3.99 3.40
CA GLY A 90 -11.60 5.18 3.76
C GLY A 90 -11.70 5.38 5.27
N ALA A 91 -11.68 4.31 6.07
CA ALA A 91 -11.62 4.42 7.52
C ALA A 91 -10.28 5.00 8.02
N ALA A 92 -9.16 4.56 7.43
CA ALA A 92 -7.82 5.02 7.78
C ALA A 92 -7.67 6.51 7.47
N MET A 93 -8.10 6.94 6.29
CA MET A 93 -8.05 8.35 5.90
C MET A 93 -8.86 9.25 6.84
N ARG A 94 -10.07 8.82 7.24
CA ARG A 94 -10.88 9.55 8.22
C ARG A 94 -10.26 9.55 9.61
N PHE A 95 -9.67 8.44 10.03
CA PHE A 95 -8.99 8.34 11.31
C PHE A 95 -7.81 9.32 11.36
N LEU A 96 -6.93 9.30 10.36
CA LEU A 96 -5.79 10.20 10.30
C LEU A 96 -6.21 11.67 10.21
N SER A 97 -7.21 12.00 9.39
CA SER A 97 -7.67 13.40 9.26
C SER A 97 -8.36 13.93 10.51
N ARG A 98 -9.05 13.07 11.26
CA ARG A 98 -9.82 13.48 12.45
C ARG A 98 -8.94 13.76 13.65
N PHE A 99 -7.86 13.00 13.82
CA PHE A 99 -7.01 13.07 15.01
C PHE A 99 -5.67 13.76 14.78
N SER A 100 -5.42 14.29 13.59
CA SER A 100 -4.17 14.98 13.24
C SER A 100 -3.89 16.22 14.09
N SER A 101 -4.94 16.95 14.49
CA SER A 101 -4.87 18.25 15.18
C SER A 101 -5.62 18.28 16.52
N ALA A 102 -6.04 17.11 17.03
CA ALA A 102 -6.85 17.03 18.24
C ALA A 102 -6.01 17.31 19.52
N ALA A 103 -6.64 17.98 20.50
CA ALA A 103 -6.08 18.08 21.85
C ALA A 103 -5.95 16.68 22.46
N GLY A 104 -4.75 16.31 22.93
CA GLY A 104 -4.46 14.93 23.36
C GLY A 104 -3.97 14.03 22.23
N TRP A 105 -3.18 14.58 21.31
CA TRP A 105 -2.53 13.85 20.21
C TRP A 105 -1.79 12.59 20.69
N THR A 106 -2.20 11.42 20.16
CA THR A 106 -1.59 10.11 20.44
C THR A 106 -1.01 9.51 19.17
N PRO A 107 0.16 9.98 18.69
CA PRO A 107 0.70 9.58 17.40
C PRO A 107 1.07 8.09 17.32
N GLN A 108 1.36 7.47 18.47
CA GLN A 108 1.59 6.03 18.57
C GLN A 108 0.39 5.21 18.06
N CYS A 109 -0.82 5.71 18.24
CA CYS A 109 -2.06 5.04 17.83
C CYS A 109 -2.33 5.16 16.32
N MET A 110 -1.59 6.01 15.60
CA MET A 110 -1.76 6.23 14.16
C MET A 110 -0.80 5.36 13.33
N VAL A 111 0.23 4.80 13.96
CA VAL A 111 1.30 4.03 13.29
C VAL A 111 0.73 2.90 12.45
N GLU A 112 -0.20 2.10 12.98
CA GLU A 112 -0.76 0.97 12.23
C GLU A 112 -1.60 1.41 11.04
N ALA A 113 -2.36 2.50 11.17
CA ALA A 113 -3.12 3.05 10.05
C ALA A 113 -2.17 3.52 8.93
N CYS A 114 -1.07 4.20 9.28
CA CYS A 114 -0.04 4.57 8.32
C CYS A 114 0.66 3.36 7.70
N ARG A 115 0.94 2.31 8.49
CA ARG A 115 1.55 1.07 7.98
C ARG A 115 0.62 0.34 7.01
N PHE A 116 -0.67 0.26 7.34
CA PHE A 116 -1.70 -0.26 6.45
C PHE A 116 -1.75 0.50 5.13
N LEU A 117 -1.82 1.84 5.18
CA LEU A 117 -1.87 2.67 3.97
C LEU A 117 -0.62 2.50 3.11
N LEU A 118 0.57 2.52 3.72
CA LEU A 118 1.81 2.31 2.99
C LEU A 118 1.86 0.93 2.32
N HIS A 119 1.33 -0.11 2.98
CA HIS A 119 1.21 -1.44 2.38
C HIS A 119 0.28 -1.42 1.15
N LEU A 120 -0.86 -0.73 1.22
CA LEU A 120 -1.76 -0.57 0.06
C LEU A 120 -1.08 0.16 -1.10
N MET A 121 -0.33 1.22 -0.80
CA MET A 121 0.46 1.96 -1.79
C MET A 121 1.62 1.13 -2.38
N GLY A 122 1.83 -0.09 -1.87
CA GLY A 122 2.75 -1.08 -2.41
C GLY A 122 2.31 -1.65 -3.77
N SER A 123 1.02 -1.58 -4.11
CA SER A 123 0.47 -1.97 -5.42
C SER A 123 -0.07 -0.78 -6.20
N LYS A 124 -0.13 -0.91 -7.53
CA LYS A 124 -0.69 0.12 -8.42
C LYS A 124 -2.15 0.41 -8.08
N ASP A 125 -2.99 -0.61 -8.03
CA ASP A 125 -4.41 -0.47 -7.71
C ASP A 125 -4.66 0.16 -6.33
N GLY A 126 -3.83 -0.19 -5.35
CA GLY A 126 -3.91 0.37 -4.00
C GLY A 126 -3.50 1.85 -3.97
N LEU A 127 -2.44 2.22 -4.69
CA LEU A 127 -2.03 3.61 -4.86
C LEU A 127 -3.10 4.43 -5.59
N ASP A 128 -3.61 3.93 -6.71
CA ASP A 128 -4.67 4.58 -7.50
C ASP A 128 -5.93 4.82 -6.65
N SER A 129 -6.25 3.85 -5.77
CA SER A 129 -7.38 3.97 -4.86
C SER A 129 -7.15 5.00 -3.75
N VAL A 130 -5.93 5.08 -3.21
CA VAL A 130 -5.51 6.14 -2.26
C VAL A 130 -5.65 7.51 -2.91
N VAL A 131 -5.19 7.68 -4.14
CA VAL A 131 -5.31 8.95 -4.89
C VAL A 131 -6.78 9.28 -5.15
N SER A 132 -7.55 8.32 -5.66
CA SER A 132 -8.95 8.49 -6.05
C SER A 132 -9.86 8.87 -4.88
N CYS A 133 -9.53 8.47 -3.64
CA CYS A 133 -10.29 8.85 -2.46
C CYS A 133 -9.82 10.16 -1.79
N GLY A 134 -8.99 10.95 -2.47
CA GLY A 134 -8.47 12.22 -1.94
C GLY A 134 -7.31 12.06 -0.95
N GLY A 135 -6.65 10.90 -0.94
CA GLY A 135 -5.57 10.57 0.00
C GLY A 135 -4.39 11.53 -0.07
N VAL A 136 -4.09 12.12 -1.25
CA VAL A 136 -3.01 13.11 -1.40
C VAL A 136 -3.21 14.30 -0.46
N SER A 137 -4.41 14.89 -0.47
CA SER A 137 -4.74 16.05 0.36
C SER A 137 -4.72 15.69 1.84
N ILE A 138 -5.35 14.56 2.20
CA ILE A 138 -5.46 14.07 3.57
C ILE A 138 -4.08 13.77 4.17
N LEU A 139 -3.24 13.01 3.46
CA LEU A 139 -1.92 12.62 3.94
C LEU A 139 -0.96 13.82 3.98
N SER A 140 -1.09 14.77 3.05
CA SER A 140 -0.31 16.02 3.10
C SER A 140 -0.68 16.88 4.30
N GLN A 141 -1.99 17.02 4.58
CA GLN A 141 -2.44 17.73 5.78
C GLN A 141 -2.00 17.00 7.05
N PHE A 142 -2.18 15.69 7.12
CA PHE A 142 -1.75 14.87 8.25
C PHE A 142 -0.24 15.03 8.51
N ASN A 143 0.59 14.99 7.47
CA ASN A 143 2.04 15.20 7.62
C ASN A 143 2.36 16.60 8.16
N ARG A 144 1.71 17.66 7.64
CA ARG A 144 1.88 19.02 8.18
C ARG A 144 1.49 19.11 9.65
N ASP A 145 0.36 18.52 10.04
CA ASP A 145 -0.13 18.56 11.42
C ASP A 145 0.81 17.82 12.37
N VAL A 146 1.35 16.68 11.94
CA VAL A 146 2.34 15.90 12.70
C VAL A 146 3.63 16.71 12.89
N MET A 147 4.12 17.38 11.85
CA MET A 147 5.35 18.16 11.89
C MET A 147 5.18 19.52 12.62
N ALA A 148 3.96 20.03 12.72
CA ALA A 148 3.64 21.25 13.44
C ALA A 148 3.39 21.01 14.93
N ASN A 149 3.34 19.76 15.38
CA ASN A 149 3.13 19.43 16.79
C ASN A 149 4.43 19.62 17.58
N ASP A 150 4.36 20.32 18.72
CA ASP A 150 5.54 20.59 19.56
C ASP A 150 6.12 19.31 20.19
N ALA A 151 5.33 18.24 20.27
CA ALA A 151 5.81 16.94 20.70
C ALA A 151 6.51 16.21 19.55
N MET A 152 7.68 15.64 19.82
CA MET A 152 8.42 14.88 18.81
C MET A 152 7.62 13.64 18.37
N PRO A 153 7.34 13.47 17.07
CA PRO A 153 6.62 12.30 16.59
C PRO A 153 7.44 11.01 16.83
N PRO A 154 6.77 9.85 16.92
CA PRO A 154 7.46 8.57 16.99
C PRO A 154 8.35 8.38 15.75
N PRO A 155 9.62 7.92 15.89
CA PRO A 155 10.52 7.73 14.76
C PRO A 155 9.97 6.78 13.69
N GLU A 156 9.13 5.84 14.11
CA GLU A 156 8.44 4.94 13.18
C GLU A 156 7.39 5.68 12.34
N LEU A 157 6.64 6.61 12.93
CA LEU A 157 5.65 7.40 12.22
C LEU A 157 6.32 8.31 11.19
N GLU A 158 7.44 8.94 11.53
CA GLU A 158 8.22 9.76 10.59
C GLU A 158 8.67 8.97 9.36
N LYS A 159 9.21 7.76 9.57
CA LYS A 159 9.64 6.87 8.47
C LYS A 159 8.47 6.49 7.56
N LEU A 160 7.31 6.18 8.15
CA LEU A 160 6.11 5.85 7.40
C LEU A 160 5.62 7.06 6.58
N LEU A 161 5.58 8.25 7.18
CA LEU A 161 5.17 9.49 6.52
C LEU A 161 6.09 9.84 5.36
N HIS A 162 7.41 9.71 5.55
CA HIS A 162 8.39 9.93 4.50
C HIS A 162 8.19 8.94 3.34
N ALA A 163 8.03 7.64 3.64
CA ALA A 163 7.81 6.62 2.63
C ALA A 163 6.49 6.82 1.85
N MET A 164 5.40 7.17 2.54
CA MET A 164 4.13 7.51 1.88
C MET A 164 4.26 8.76 1.01
N SER A 165 4.98 9.79 1.48
CA SER A 165 5.22 11.01 0.70
C SER A 165 5.97 10.70 -0.59
N LEU A 166 7.04 9.90 -0.52
CA LEU A 166 7.78 9.43 -1.71
C LEU A 166 6.84 8.73 -2.69
N ARG A 167 6.02 7.79 -2.21
CA ARG A 167 5.09 7.02 -3.07
C ARG A 167 4.04 7.88 -3.77
N LEU A 168 3.59 8.96 -3.15
CA LEU A 168 2.63 9.88 -3.76
C LEU A 168 3.26 10.78 -4.85
N HIS A 169 4.54 11.14 -4.70
CA HIS A 169 5.23 12.04 -5.65
C HIS A 169 5.98 11.29 -6.76
N THR A 170 6.38 10.04 -6.52
CA THR A 170 6.97 9.15 -7.51
C THR A 170 6.14 7.86 -7.61
N PRO A 171 4.92 7.93 -8.20
CA PRO A 171 4.11 6.73 -8.41
C PRO A 171 4.86 5.79 -9.36
N PHE A 172 5.20 4.59 -8.86
CA PHE A 172 5.89 3.49 -9.56
C PHE A 172 6.70 3.96 -10.78
N GLY A 173 7.91 4.47 -10.53
CA GLY A 173 8.82 5.06 -11.53
C GLY A 173 8.51 4.72 -12.98
N GLY A 174 7.71 5.56 -13.62
CA GLY A 174 7.79 5.76 -15.05
C GLY A 174 9.15 6.39 -15.30
N SER A 175 10.07 5.62 -15.86
CA SER A 175 11.20 6.19 -16.58
C SER A 175 10.69 6.80 -17.87
N GLU A 176 9.86 7.85 -17.76
CA GLU A 176 9.69 8.83 -18.83
C GLU A 176 10.78 9.87 -18.62
N ALA A 177 11.98 9.52 -19.08
CA ALA A 177 12.95 10.53 -19.42
C ALA A 177 12.38 11.29 -20.62
N ASN A 178 11.74 12.44 -20.39
CA ASN A 178 11.75 13.48 -21.40
C ASN A 178 11.64 14.89 -20.83
N GLU A 179 12.78 15.59 -20.99
CA GLU A 179 12.94 17.01 -21.34
C GLU A 179 12.52 18.13 -20.37
N GLY A 180 13.52 18.96 -20.02
CA GLY A 180 13.27 20.34 -19.58
C GLY A 180 14.42 21.07 -18.89
N GLU A 181 15.39 21.55 -19.68
CA GLU A 181 16.14 22.82 -19.49
C GLU A 181 17.21 22.98 -18.39
N GLY A 182 18.38 23.47 -18.83
CA GLY A 182 19.10 24.53 -18.10
C GLY A 182 20.54 24.26 -17.72
N ASN A 183 21.47 24.27 -18.68
CA ASN A 183 22.76 24.95 -18.52
C ASN A 183 23.51 25.04 -19.87
N GLN A 184 23.48 26.22 -20.49
CA GLN A 184 24.46 26.60 -21.52
C GLN A 184 25.85 26.78 -20.88
N PRO A 185 26.92 26.24 -21.48
CA PRO A 185 28.23 26.86 -21.42
C PRO A 185 28.48 27.72 -22.68
N PRO A 186 29.43 28.67 -22.62
CA PRO A 186 29.55 29.77 -23.58
C PRO A 186 30.17 29.34 -24.91
N GLU A 187 29.75 30.03 -25.98
CA GLU A 187 30.33 29.99 -27.32
C GLU A 187 31.86 30.15 -27.28
N GLN A 188 32.57 29.16 -27.82
CA GLN A 188 33.98 29.28 -28.21
C GLN A 188 34.11 29.03 -29.72
N GLN A 189 34.86 29.93 -30.34
CA GLN A 189 35.13 30.08 -31.77
C GLN A 189 35.55 28.79 -32.48
N PRO A 190 35.33 28.68 -33.82
CA PRO A 190 35.81 27.54 -34.58
C PRO A 190 37.34 27.60 -34.71
N PRO A 191 38.08 26.48 -34.59
CA PRO A 191 39.45 26.44 -35.04
C PRO A 191 39.52 26.15 -36.55
N ASP A 192 40.47 26.86 -37.15
CA ASP A 192 40.91 26.85 -38.54
C ASP A 192 41.20 25.46 -39.12
N GLU A 193 41.02 25.42 -40.44
CA GLU A 193 41.44 24.40 -41.39
C GLU A 193 42.94 24.08 -41.28
N ASN A 194 43.27 22.78 -41.29
CA ASN A 194 44.43 22.14 -41.94
C ASN A 194 44.87 20.90 -41.12
N GLU A 195 44.56 19.70 -41.61
CA GLU A 195 45.55 18.77 -42.19
C GLU A 195 44.85 17.46 -42.59
N ILE A 196 45.25 17.00 -43.77
CA ILE A 196 44.78 15.87 -44.57
C ILE A 196 45.61 14.62 -44.19
N ASP A 197 45.19 13.45 -44.70
CA ASP A 197 45.83 12.11 -44.74
C ASP A 197 45.55 11.20 -43.53
N ASP A 198 45.23 9.91 -43.68
CA ASP A 198 45.14 9.06 -44.86
C ASP A 198 44.38 7.75 -44.51
N GLU A 199 43.73 7.22 -45.55
CA GLU A 199 43.65 5.80 -45.94
C GLU A 199 42.70 4.76 -45.27
N ASP A 200 41.96 4.12 -46.20
CA ASP A 200 41.47 2.73 -46.31
C ASP A 200 40.11 2.36 -45.69
N GLU A 201 39.02 2.36 -46.48
CA GLU A 201 38.53 1.29 -47.39
C GLU A 201 38.16 -0.01 -46.63
N GLU A 202 36.87 -0.17 -46.35
CA GLU A 202 35.99 -1.19 -46.96
C GLU A 202 36.26 -2.61 -46.45
N ASP A 203 35.34 -3.17 -45.67
CA ASP A 203 34.83 -4.49 -46.00
C ASP A 203 33.45 -4.73 -45.37
N VAL A 204 32.59 -5.23 -46.26
CA VAL A 204 31.17 -5.53 -46.11
C VAL A 204 31.03 -7.01 -45.67
N MET A 205 29.84 -7.37 -45.17
CA MET A 205 29.26 -8.73 -45.16
C MET A 205 29.73 -9.62 -43.99
N ASP A 206 28.89 -10.43 -43.32
CA ASP A 206 27.57 -10.98 -43.61
C ASP A 206 26.81 -11.30 -42.31
N GLU A 207 25.51 -11.49 -42.47
CA GLU A 207 24.53 -11.95 -41.49
C GLU A 207 24.88 -13.36 -40.97
N ASP A 208 25.10 -13.49 -39.65
CA ASP A 208 25.04 -14.78 -38.95
C ASP A 208 23.61 -14.95 -38.40
N ASP A 209 22.83 -15.88 -38.99
CA ASP A 209 22.08 -16.89 -38.24
C ASP A 209 21.38 -17.82 -39.23
N ASP A 210 22.19 -18.66 -39.86
CA ASP A 210 21.74 -19.85 -40.57
C ASP A 210 21.45 -20.99 -39.58
N GLU A 211 20.25 -21.55 -39.77
CA GLU A 211 19.93 -22.98 -39.65
C GLU A 211 19.91 -23.62 -38.24
N GLU A 212 19.02 -24.53 -37.88
CA GLU A 212 17.89 -25.19 -38.53
C GLU A 212 17.25 -26.06 -37.44
N ASN A 213 15.98 -26.45 -37.68
CA ASN A 213 15.38 -27.72 -37.29
C ASN A 213 15.15 -28.02 -35.78
N SER A 214 13.98 -28.48 -35.37
CA SER A 214 13.13 -29.45 -36.07
C SER A 214 11.69 -29.41 -35.56
N ASP A 215 10.79 -29.55 -36.51
CA ASP A 215 9.41 -30.01 -36.36
C ASP A 215 9.29 -31.26 -35.48
N ILE A 216 8.32 -31.24 -34.56
CA ILE A 216 7.57 -32.46 -34.23
C ILE A 216 6.08 -32.14 -34.30
N ASP A 217 5.45 -32.76 -35.30
CA ASP A 217 4.03 -32.74 -35.59
C ASP A 217 3.30 -33.93 -34.92
N VAL A 218 2.08 -33.62 -34.48
CA VAL A 218 0.86 -34.44 -34.29
C VAL A 218 0.95 -35.93 -33.92
N SER A 219 0.27 -36.31 -32.83
CA SER A 219 -0.79 -37.34 -32.95
C SER A 219 -1.82 -37.29 -31.83
N ALA A 220 -3.08 -37.29 -32.27
CA ALA A 220 -4.30 -37.41 -31.52
C ALA A 220 -4.37 -38.68 -30.65
N ILE A 221 -4.96 -38.56 -29.46
CA ILE A 221 -5.78 -39.63 -28.89
C ILE A 221 -7.09 -39.02 -28.39
N VAL A 222 -8.13 -39.21 -29.21
CA VAL A 222 -9.55 -39.16 -28.83
C VAL A 222 -9.97 -40.60 -28.51
N THR A 223 -10.75 -40.78 -27.43
CA THR A 223 -11.77 -41.82 -27.09
C THR A 223 -11.61 -42.25 -25.61
N THR A 224 -12.62 -42.48 -24.79
CA THR A 224 -14.09 -42.56 -24.93
C THR A 224 -14.72 -42.51 -23.53
N THR A 225 -15.97 -42.06 -23.48
CA THR A 225 -16.96 -42.15 -22.39
C THR A 225 -17.39 -43.58 -22.02
N SER A 226 -17.59 -43.81 -20.70
CA SER A 226 -18.61 -44.65 -20.02
C SER A 226 -18.54 -46.19 -20.20
N PRO A 227 -19.11 -47.02 -19.30
CA PRO A 227 -20.42 -46.93 -18.63
C PRO A 227 -20.41 -46.32 -17.22
#